data_AF-A0A6G8I933-F1
#
_entry.id   AF-A0A6G8I933-F1
#
_cell.length_a   1.000
_cell.length_b   1.000
_cell.length_c   1.000
_cell.angle_alpha   90.00
_cell.angle_beta   90.00
_cell.angle_gamma   90.00
#
_symmetry.space_group_name_H-M   'P 1'
#
loop_
_entity.id
_entity.type
_entity.pdbx_description
1 polymer ?
#
loop_
_entity_poly.entity_id
_entity_poly.type
_entity_poly.pdbx_seq_one_letter_code
_entity_poly.pdbx_strand_id
1 'polypeptide(L)'
;MPILIDGEELSPFHFYLEQMERTIEVFETGRLAAVGLPVMSFFSGKEQHEPSAAISPIHISVFLEDKQMQVAIESAPQFFIKWVEVLYFYFLEMAAFPREAKGVWYCCWMILDMFERSHSTLAARSQMAAWAAVYDDDFADRARRYLKTVRLSSAKDEAIRSLILSSRINQGQSDHLEHVEKTLALSPHLPHIQKLQAYINYYCQLDASSEVLGWIISALNWHELAYIRVGKIGLLEPVIWTLQDKNNYNDLLFLIRCLRSDIRKEGFKSGHAFVLPNINNAFTALKANERIQFSIEGNGDNYARLMRLCNKLNGVAISIRGQEELGSAVEKFDDFGKPIQEDAFEALRLAVIEHYHLQDDFFKEVSLLTLVPSHNHPVQGALCSLGVLPPFLSTSLQDVVDESVDKNFVFFLAESTYTVELESQWIRGAFGDSADIRINPKPDDVIAAINDQRLTHIYISAHGKFDHWEREPDKIHFSNSSEVAVDELLKTKSKWNSRKTLILNLCDGAATRISYNPNNSGMAAALASGSQVVVSHLWPVDPRYAAVFGLFLLDRLLAGLACQEALLKVYQTLSQDNSAIASSARKMGKCSEGLAKMIENTAFRFSDFRNIGAVAIYV
;
A
#
# COMPACT_ATOMS: atom_id res chain seq x y z
N MET A 1 18.11 -11.10 39.86
CA MET A 1 16.72 -11.39 40.24
C MET A 1 15.85 -10.62 39.28
N PRO A 2 14.78 -11.22 38.74
CA PRO A 2 13.86 -10.48 37.90
C PRO A 2 13.24 -9.31 38.65
N ILE A 3 13.08 -8.19 37.95
CA ILE A 3 12.35 -7.01 38.45
C ILE A 3 10.88 -7.25 38.12
N LEU A 4 10.01 -7.18 39.12
CA LEU A 4 8.56 -7.29 38.93
C LEU A 4 7.96 -5.88 38.93
N ILE A 5 7.29 -5.52 37.83
CA ILE A 5 6.58 -4.24 37.70
C ILE A 5 5.14 -4.55 37.30
N ASP A 6 4.18 -4.11 38.11
CA ASP A 6 2.75 -4.41 37.95
C ASP A 6 2.41 -5.91 37.76
N GLY A 7 3.27 -6.80 38.28
CA GLY A 7 3.11 -8.25 38.18
C GLY A 7 3.74 -8.90 36.95
N GLU A 8 4.36 -8.13 36.05
CA GLU A 8 5.12 -8.65 34.90
C GLU A 8 6.61 -8.80 35.24
N GLU A 9 7.21 -9.92 34.83
CA GLU A 9 8.64 -10.22 35.02
C GLU A 9 9.45 -9.54 33.92
N LEU A 10 10.26 -8.54 34.28
CA LEU A 10 11.20 -7.94 33.33
C LEU A 10 12.34 -8.91 33.00
N SER A 11 12.67 -9.01 31.72
CA SER A 11 13.85 -9.71 31.23
C SER A 11 15.15 -9.07 31.75
N PRO A 12 16.30 -9.77 31.68
CA PRO A 12 17.59 -9.19 32.01
C PRO A 12 17.93 -7.97 31.13
N PHE A 13 18.61 -6.95 31.66
CA PHE A 13 18.94 -5.73 30.90
C PHE A 13 19.67 -5.98 29.57
N HIS A 14 20.51 -7.02 29.49
CA HIS A 14 21.21 -7.43 28.26
C HIS A 14 20.24 -7.74 27.11
N PHE A 15 19.08 -8.31 27.40
CA PHE A 15 18.05 -8.57 26.40
C PHE A 15 17.57 -7.27 25.76
N TYR A 16 17.26 -6.24 26.57
CA TYR A 16 16.79 -4.96 26.05
C TYR A 16 17.85 -4.26 25.21
N LEU A 17 19.11 -4.28 25.64
CA LEU A 17 20.23 -3.74 24.84
C LEU A 17 20.36 -4.46 23.50
N GLU A 18 20.29 -5.79 23.49
CA GLU A 18 20.33 -6.59 22.25
C GLU A 18 19.19 -6.21 21.30
N GLN A 19 17.96 -6.05 21.82
CA GLN A 19 16.83 -5.65 20.98
C GLN A 19 16.96 -4.20 20.46
N MET A 20 17.56 -3.29 21.25
CA MET A 20 17.88 -1.93 20.79
C MET A 20 18.95 -1.95 19.68
N GLU A 21 20.00 -2.74 19.82
CA GLU A 21 21.04 -2.93 18.81
C GLU A 21 20.44 -3.49 17.52
N ARG A 22 19.69 -4.60 17.61
CA ARG A 22 18.99 -5.21 16.47
C ARG A 22 18.02 -4.23 15.80
N THR A 23 17.32 -3.41 16.57
CA THR A 23 16.43 -2.36 16.05
C THR A 23 17.20 -1.38 15.15
N ILE A 24 18.37 -0.91 15.61
CA ILE A 24 19.22 0.02 14.85
C ILE A 24 19.82 -0.67 13.62
N GLU A 25 20.42 -1.85 13.79
CA GLU A 25 21.04 -2.61 12.70
C GLU A 25 20.05 -2.90 11.57
N VAL A 26 18.84 -3.36 11.92
CA VAL A 26 17.79 -3.65 10.93
C VAL A 26 17.33 -2.38 10.22
N PHE A 27 17.17 -1.27 10.95
CA PHE A 27 16.83 0.03 10.37
C PHE A 27 17.88 0.49 9.35
N GLU A 28 19.17 0.29 9.63
CA GLU A 28 20.27 0.63 8.73
C GLU A 28 20.29 -0.21 7.44
N THR A 29 19.64 -1.38 7.43
CA THR A 29 19.41 -2.14 6.18
C THR A 29 18.34 -1.53 5.26
N GLY A 30 17.64 -0.48 5.70
CA GLY A 30 16.55 0.17 4.97
C GLY A 30 15.20 -0.58 5.04
N ARG A 31 15.13 -1.72 5.75
CA ARG A 31 13.93 -2.56 5.89
C ARG A 31 13.15 -2.19 7.14
N LEU A 32 12.39 -1.09 7.08
CA LEU A 32 11.65 -0.61 8.26
C LEU A 32 10.63 -1.64 8.79
N ALA A 33 9.96 -2.40 7.93
CA ALA A 33 9.02 -3.44 8.38
C ALA A 33 9.69 -4.49 9.28
N ALA A 34 10.95 -4.82 9.01
CA ALA A 34 11.72 -5.78 9.80
C ALA A 34 12.11 -5.22 11.19
N VAL A 35 12.04 -3.90 11.41
CA VAL A 35 12.24 -3.28 12.73
C VAL A 35 11.13 -3.67 13.71
N GLY A 36 9.96 -4.09 13.22
CA GLY A 36 8.84 -4.48 14.07
C GLY A 36 9.18 -5.59 15.06
N LEU A 37 9.91 -6.64 14.63
CA LEU A 37 10.25 -7.77 15.50
C LEU A 37 11.11 -7.37 16.72
N PRO A 38 12.26 -6.70 16.57
CA PRO A 38 13.06 -6.30 17.73
C PRO A 38 12.34 -5.24 18.59
N VAL A 39 11.55 -4.35 17.99
CA VAL A 39 10.74 -3.38 18.76
C VAL A 39 9.67 -4.09 19.61
N MET A 40 8.93 -5.03 19.03
CA MET A 40 7.94 -5.83 19.76
C MET A 40 8.60 -6.73 20.81
N SER A 41 9.79 -7.25 20.52
CA SER A 41 10.57 -8.02 21.49
C SER A 41 10.96 -7.16 22.70
N PHE A 42 11.45 -5.95 22.45
CA PHE A 42 11.73 -4.96 23.51
C PHE A 42 10.49 -4.71 24.37
N PHE A 43 9.34 -4.39 23.75
CA PHE A 43 8.12 -4.02 24.46
C PHE A 43 7.29 -5.20 25.00
N SER A 44 7.79 -6.43 24.89
CA SER A 44 7.15 -7.61 25.48
C SER A 44 8.05 -8.36 26.45
N GLY A 45 9.32 -7.95 26.59
CA GLY A 45 10.30 -8.64 27.41
C GLY A 45 10.61 -10.07 26.95
N LYS A 46 10.27 -10.45 25.72
CA LYS A 46 10.55 -11.79 25.19
C LYS A 46 10.82 -11.73 23.70
N GLU A 47 11.64 -12.65 23.20
CA GLU A 47 11.93 -12.74 21.77
C GLU A 47 10.63 -13.03 20.99
N GLN A 48 10.34 -12.17 20.01
CA GLN A 48 9.22 -12.33 19.10
C GLN A 48 9.74 -12.88 17.77
N HIS A 49 9.16 -14.00 17.32
CA HIS A 49 9.47 -14.59 16.01
C HIS A 49 8.45 -14.21 14.94
N GLU A 50 7.32 -13.67 15.37
CA GLU A 50 6.24 -13.18 14.53
C GLU A 50 5.87 -11.77 15.00
N PRO A 51 5.38 -10.89 14.10
CA PRO A 51 4.85 -9.61 14.54
C PRO A 51 3.72 -9.84 15.57
N SER A 52 3.38 -8.83 16.37
CA SER A 52 2.25 -8.88 17.31
C SER A 52 1.78 -7.46 17.57
N ALA A 53 0.48 -7.26 17.71
CA ALA A 53 -0.08 -5.95 18.02
C ALA A 53 0.09 -5.53 19.50
N ALA A 54 0.56 -6.42 20.37
CA ALA A 54 0.72 -6.12 21.79
C ALA A 54 2.09 -5.48 22.07
N ILE A 55 2.10 -4.17 22.29
CA ILE A 55 3.22 -3.39 22.83
C ILE A 55 2.86 -2.99 24.26
N SER A 56 3.71 -3.33 25.24
CA SER A 56 3.55 -2.85 26.61
C SER A 56 4.57 -1.75 26.91
N PRO A 57 4.14 -0.48 27.08
CA PRO A 57 5.04 0.61 27.42
C PRO A 57 5.75 0.41 28.76
N ILE A 58 5.27 -0.51 29.62
CA ILE A 58 5.85 -0.76 30.94
C ILE A 58 7.34 -1.13 30.84
N HIS A 59 7.76 -1.81 29.78
CA HIS A 59 9.15 -2.23 29.61
C HIS A 59 10.13 -1.05 29.48
N ILE A 60 9.65 0.16 29.16
CA ILE A 60 10.51 1.35 29.14
C ILE A 60 10.98 1.76 30.54
N SER A 61 10.28 1.32 31.59
CA SER A 61 10.70 1.53 32.98
C SER A 61 12.04 0.88 33.30
N VAL A 62 12.52 -0.09 32.49
CA VAL A 62 13.85 -0.69 32.67
C VAL A 62 14.97 0.36 32.67
N PHE A 63 14.81 1.45 31.92
CA PHE A 63 15.76 2.57 31.94
C PHE A 63 15.76 3.36 33.27
N LEU A 64 14.68 3.31 34.03
CA LEU A 64 14.50 4.05 35.29
C LEU A 64 14.71 3.16 36.52
N GLU A 65 14.52 1.85 36.39
CA GLU A 65 14.51 0.90 37.51
C GLU A 65 15.75 -0.01 37.55
N ASP A 66 16.36 -0.33 36.39
CA ASP A 66 17.55 -1.17 36.33
C ASP A 66 18.83 -0.32 36.31
N LYS A 67 19.64 -0.44 37.37
CA LYS A 67 20.90 0.31 37.52
C LYS A 67 21.94 -0.05 36.46
N GLN A 68 21.98 -1.29 35.98
CA GLN A 68 22.92 -1.71 34.95
C GLN A 68 22.51 -1.10 33.60
N MET A 69 21.22 -1.06 33.31
CA MET A 69 20.68 -0.37 32.14
C MET A 69 21.01 1.13 32.17
N GLN A 70 20.82 1.79 33.31
CA GLN A 70 21.19 3.21 33.50
C GLN A 70 22.67 3.45 33.19
N VAL A 71 23.56 2.65 33.80
CA VAL A 71 25.00 2.77 33.57
C VAL A 71 25.35 2.54 32.11
N ALA A 72 24.74 1.56 31.44
CA ALA A 72 24.98 1.28 30.03
C ALA A 72 24.61 2.48 29.15
N ILE A 73 23.41 3.03 29.34
CA ILE A 73 22.88 4.15 28.54
C ILE A 73 23.59 5.47 28.87
N GLU A 74 23.97 5.72 30.13
CA GLU A 74 24.81 6.86 30.51
C GLU A 74 26.22 6.77 29.91
N SER A 75 26.76 5.56 29.76
CA SER A 75 28.08 5.35 29.15
C SER A 75 28.08 5.52 27.63
N ALA A 76 26.91 5.36 26.98
CA ALA A 76 26.74 5.51 25.54
C ALA A 76 25.45 6.28 25.16
N PRO A 77 25.32 7.58 25.49
CA PRO A 77 24.06 8.32 25.28
C PRO A 77 23.62 8.39 23.81
N GLN A 78 24.58 8.39 22.88
CA GLN A 78 24.31 8.38 21.43
C GLN A 78 23.57 7.13 20.98
N PHE A 79 23.79 5.99 21.63
CA PHE A 79 23.09 4.74 21.33
C PHE A 79 21.59 4.86 21.64
N PHE A 80 21.26 5.39 22.83
CA PHE A 80 19.87 5.64 23.21
C PHE A 80 19.20 6.68 22.30
N ILE A 81 19.88 7.81 22.04
CA ILE A 81 19.37 8.86 21.15
C ILE A 81 19.04 8.26 19.78
N LYS A 82 19.95 7.46 19.22
CA LYS A 82 19.74 6.80 17.93
C LYS A 82 18.57 5.82 17.96
N TRP A 83 18.43 5.04 19.04
CA TRP A 83 17.31 4.12 19.19
C TRP A 83 15.96 4.84 19.25
N VAL A 84 15.86 5.96 19.98
CA VAL A 84 14.65 6.80 19.99
C VAL A 84 14.33 7.32 18.59
N GLU A 85 15.36 7.69 17.81
CA GLU A 85 15.13 8.11 16.43
C GLU A 85 14.52 7.01 15.56
N VAL A 86 15.02 5.77 15.71
CA VAL A 86 14.50 4.61 14.97
C VAL A 86 13.07 4.28 15.40
N LEU A 87 12.78 4.34 16.70
CA LEU A 87 11.43 4.15 17.22
C LEU A 87 10.43 5.14 16.61
N TYR A 88 10.81 6.41 16.44
CA TYR A 88 9.94 7.39 15.79
C TYR A 88 9.56 6.94 14.39
N PHE A 89 10.52 6.54 13.56
CA PHE A 89 10.22 6.07 12.20
C PHE A 89 9.31 4.85 12.22
N TYR A 90 9.55 3.91 13.14
CA TYR A 90 8.67 2.75 13.31
C TYR A 90 7.23 3.15 13.67
N PHE A 91 7.04 3.96 14.73
CA PHE A 91 5.70 4.38 15.16
C PHE A 91 5.00 5.30 14.14
N LEU A 92 5.75 6.14 13.42
CA LEU A 92 5.21 6.98 12.35
C LEU A 92 4.60 6.12 11.22
N GLU A 93 5.27 5.02 10.88
CA GLU A 93 4.87 4.18 9.75
C GLU A 93 3.80 3.16 10.14
N MET A 94 3.85 2.66 11.38
CA MET A 94 2.81 1.77 11.86
C MET A 94 1.48 2.49 12.05
N ALA A 95 1.46 3.78 12.43
CA ALA A 95 0.28 4.62 12.68
C ALA A 95 -0.84 4.00 13.56
N ALA A 96 -0.64 2.79 14.10
CA ALA A 96 -1.63 1.91 14.70
C ALA A 96 -1.49 1.77 16.23
N PHE A 97 -0.47 2.38 16.83
CA PHE A 97 -0.22 2.31 18.28
C PHE A 97 -0.13 3.69 18.95
N PRO A 98 -1.09 4.60 18.73
CA PRO A 98 -0.96 5.95 19.25
C PRO A 98 -0.97 6.00 20.78
N ARG A 99 -1.77 5.15 21.41
CA ARG A 99 -1.87 5.07 22.87
C ARG A 99 -0.58 4.58 23.51
N GLU A 100 0.00 3.50 22.98
CA GLU A 100 1.23 2.91 23.50
C GLU A 100 2.40 3.87 23.28
N ALA A 101 2.47 4.49 22.10
CA ALA A 101 3.50 5.47 21.78
C ALA A 101 3.47 6.70 22.72
N LYS A 102 2.30 7.19 23.17
CA LYS A 102 2.19 8.27 24.17
C LYS A 102 2.99 7.94 25.44
N GLY A 103 2.81 6.72 25.96
CA GLY A 103 3.53 6.25 27.15
C GLY A 103 5.05 6.18 26.92
N VAL A 104 5.45 5.64 25.77
CA VAL A 104 6.86 5.53 25.36
C VAL A 104 7.51 6.92 25.27
N TRP A 105 6.84 7.89 24.66
CA TRP A 105 7.40 9.22 24.43
C TRP A 105 7.63 10.02 25.69
N TYR A 106 6.74 9.92 26.67
CA TYR A 106 6.95 10.60 27.94
C TYR A 106 8.25 10.14 28.63
N CYS A 107 8.45 8.82 28.71
CA CYS A 107 9.64 8.23 29.32
C CYS A 107 10.92 8.53 28.52
N CYS A 108 10.89 8.39 27.19
CA CYS A 108 12.02 8.77 26.34
C CYS A 108 12.40 10.25 26.55
N TRP A 109 11.42 11.15 26.65
CA TRP A 109 11.67 12.58 26.85
C TRP A 109 12.38 12.85 28.17
N MET A 110 11.99 12.18 29.25
CA MET A 110 12.64 12.29 30.56
C MET A 110 14.10 11.83 30.53
N ILE A 111 14.38 10.72 29.84
CA ILE A 111 15.76 10.20 29.72
C ILE A 111 16.60 11.17 28.88
N LEU A 112 16.04 11.72 27.79
CA LEU A 112 16.72 12.76 27.01
C LEU A 112 16.97 14.04 27.83
N ASP A 113 16.14 14.38 28.83
CA ASP A 113 16.40 15.53 29.73
C ASP A 113 17.70 15.33 30.53
N MET A 114 18.08 14.08 30.83
CA MET A 114 19.33 13.75 31.52
C MET A 114 20.57 14.00 30.64
N PHE A 115 20.46 13.79 29.33
CA PHE A 115 21.59 13.90 28.40
C PHE A 115 21.84 15.29 27.83
N GLU A 116 20.85 16.18 27.90
CA GLU A 116 20.85 17.51 27.28
C GLU A 116 22.09 18.37 27.61
N ARG A 117 22.69 18.18 28.79
CA ARG A 117 23.88 18.93 29.20
C ARG A 117 25.16 18.54 28.46
N SER A 118 25.20 17.33 27.89
CA SER A 118 26.42 16.72 27.37
C SER A 118 26.33 16.32 25.90
N HIS A 119 25.11 16.15 25.37
CA HIS A 119 24.86 15.69 24.01
C HIS A 119 23.68 16.45 23.42
N SER A 120 23.70 16.69 22.09
CA SER A 120 22.54 17.22 21.40
C SER A 120 21.46 16.13 21.35
N THR A 121 20.34 16.36 22.06
CA THR A 121 19.16 15.49 21.99
C THR A 121 18.10 16.02 21.02
N LEU A 122 18.42 17.14 20.36
CA LEU A 122 17.47 17.89 19.55
C LEU A 122 16.82 17.01 18.49
N ALA A 123 17.59 16.24 17.71
CA ALA A 123 17.06 15.41 16.62
C ALA A 123 16.01 14.38 17.10
N ALA A 124 16.29 13.63 18.17
CA ALA A 124 15.33 12.69 18.74
C ALA A 124 14.06 13.40 19.24
N ARG A 125 14.21 14.52 19.98
CA ARG A 125 13.07 15.31 20.45
C ARG A 125 12.24 15.90 19.32
N SER A 126 12.90 16.29 18.24
CA SER A 126 12.28 16.85 17.04
C SER A 126 11.30 15.87 16.41
N GLN A 127 11.72 14.61 16.34
CA GLN A 127 10.94 13.52 15.82
C GLN A 127 9.75 13.19 16.73
N MET A 128 9.98 13.09 18.04
CA MET A 128 8.90 12.93 19.02
C MET A 128 7.90 14.09 18.94
N ALA A 129 8.36 15.32 18.75
CA ALA A 129 7.54 16.51 18.59
C ALA A 129 6.67 16.45 17.32
N ALA A 130 7.26 16.01 16.19
CA ALA A 130 6.54 15.82 14.94
C ALA A 130 5.44 14.76 15.06
N TRP A 131 5.69 13.69 15.81
CA TRP A 131 4.69 12.68 16.13
C TRP A 131 3.58 13.27 17.03
N ALA A 132 3.96 13.98 18.09
CA ALA A 132 3.05 14.59 19.06
C ALA A 132 2.03 15.52 18.40
N ALA A 133 2.47 16.31 17.43
CA ALA A 133 1.63 17.26 16.70
C ALA A 133 0.43 16.64 15.97
N VAL A 134 0.39 15.31 15.86
CA VAL A 134 -0.70 14.55 15.24
C VAL A 134 -1.57 13.84 16.28
N TYR A 135 -0.98 13.36 17.37
CA TYR A 135 -1.63 12.38 18.27
C TYR A 135 -1.75 12.84 19.73
N ASP A 136 -0.99 13.85 20.16
CA ASP A 136 -0.87 14.27 21.56
C ASP A 136 -0.63 15.78 21.66
N ASP A 137 -1.71 16.55 21.76
CA ASP A 137 -1.67 18.02 21.83
C ASP A 137 -0.89 18.53 23.06
N ASP A 138 -1.05 17.86 24.21
CA ASP A 138 -0.36 18.23 25.46
C ASP A 138 1.16 18.06 25.32
N PHE A 139 1.59 16.92 24.77
CA PHE A 139 3.00 16.67 24.52
C PHE A 139 3.56 17.55 23.40
N ALA A 140 2.76 17.84 22.36
CA ALA A 140 3.12 18.77 21.29
C ALA A 140 3.38 20.18 21.84
N ASP A 141 2.54 20.66 22.75
CA ASP A 141 2.69 21.97 23.40
C ASP A 141 3.94 22.04 24.30
N ARG A 142 4.25 20.95 25.02
CA ARG A 142 5.51 20.83 25.79
C ARG A 142 6.71 20.87 24.84
N ALA A 143 6.69 20.07 23.79
CA ALA A 143 7.78 19.98 22.83
C ALA A 143 8.01 21.31 22.11
N ARG A 144 6.94 22.01 21.70
CA ARG A 144 7.00 23.35 21.09
C ARG A 144 7.69 24.36 22.00
N ARG A 145 7.30 24.42 23.28
CA ARG A 145 7.91 25.35 24.26
C ARG A 145 9.40 25.06 24.46
N TYR A 146 9.77 23.78 24.54
CA TYR A 146 11.18 23.38 24.61
C TYR A 146 11.94 23.83 23.35
N LEU A 147 11.41 23.53 22.16
CA LEU A 147 12.05 23.88 20.88
C LEU A 147 12.27 25.39 20.75
N LYS A 148 11.34 26.23 21.24
CA LYS A 148 11.50 27.70 21.21
C LYS A 148 12.54 28.23 22.21
N THR A 149 12.87 27.47 23.25
CA THR A 149 13.74 27.94 24.37
C THR A 149 15.10 27.25 24.43
N VAL A 150 15.27 26.11 23.76
CA VAL A 150 16.53 25.36 23.74
C VAL A 150 17.67 26.22 23.17
N ARG A 151 18.82 26.19 23.85
CA ARG A 151 20.04 26.85 23.39
C ARG A 151 20.66 26.02 22.28
N LEU A 152 20.95 26.66 21.16
CA LEU A 152 21.54 25.99 20.02
C LEU A 152 23.04 26.19 20.01
N SER A 153 23.77 25.15 19.61
CA SER A 153 25.23 25.17 19.56
C SER A 153 25.79 25.35 18.15
N SER A 154 24.96 25.17 17.13
CA SER A 154 25.37 25.15 15.73
C SER A 154 24.27 25.62 14.76
N ALA A 155 24.67 26.02 13.55
CA ALA A 155 23.74 26.31 12.45
C ALA A 155 22.91 25.07 12.06
N LYS A 156 23.46 23.87 12.23
CA LYS A 156 22.75 22.61 12.03
C LYS A 156 21.60 22.45 13.04
N ASP A 157 21.86 22.71 14.32
CA ASP A 157 20.81 22.67 15.35
C ASP A 157 19.73 23.72 15.06
N GLU A 158 20.13 24.90 14.57
CA GLU A 158 19.19 25.94 14.16
C GLU A 158 18.31 25.52 12.99
N ALA A 159 18.91 24.90 11.97
CA ALA A 159 18.20 24.36 10.83
C ALA A 159 17.18 23.30 11.26
N ILE A 160 17.57 22.38 12.15
CA ILE A 160 16.70 21.32 12.68
C ILE A 160 15.54 21.95 13.47
N ARG A 161 15.84 22.87 14.40
CA ARG A 161 14.81 23.57 15.18
C ARG A 161 13.79 24.26 14.27
N SER A 162 14.26 25.05 13.32
CA SER A 162 13.40 25.78 12.39
C SER A 162 12.57 24.83 11.53
N LEU A 163 13.14 23.71 11.07
CA LEU A 163 12.40 22.70 10.30
C LEU A 163 11.17 22.19 11.07
N ILE A 164 11.31 21.90 12.35
CA ILE A 164 10.19 21.39 13.16
C ILE A 164 9.18 22.50 13.42
N LEU A 165 9.64 23.71 13.73
CA LEU A 165 8.77 24.88 13.94
C LEU A 165 8.12 25.38 12.63
N SER A 166 8.55 24.88 11.48
CA SER A 166 7.88 25.05 10.18
C SER A 166 6.83 23.96 9.89
N SER A 167 6.62 23.01 10.80
CA SER A 167 5.63 21.93 10.67
C SER A 167 4.35 22.20 11.47
N ARG A 168 3.41 21.23 11.46
CA ARG A 168 2.11 21.28 12.15
C ARG A 168 2.20 21.67 13.62
N ILE A 169 3.28 21.30 14.32
CA ILE A 169 3.44 21.60 15.75
C ILE A 169 3.36 23.10 16.09
N ASN A 170 3.77 23.96 15.16
CA ASN A 170 3.80 25.41 15.33
C ASN A 170 2.75 26.11 14.43
N GLN A 171 1.89 25.35 13.76
CA GLN A 171 0.85 25.90 12.91
C GLN A 171 -0.10 26.78 13.75
N GLY A 172 -0.48 27.94 13.20
CA GLY A 172 -1.28 28.95 13.90
C GLY A 172 -0.49 29.87 14.85
N GLN A 173 0.81 29.63 15.06
CA GLN A 173 1.67 30.56 15.79
C GLN A 173 2.16 31.69 14.85
N SER A 174 2.36 32.89 15.39
CA SER A 174 2.74 34.07 14.62
C SER A 174 4.11 33.95 13.94
N ASP A 175 4.99 33.11 14.47
CA ASP A 175 6.35 32.86 13.96
C ASP A 175 6.43 31.67 12.99
N HIS A 176 5.31 31.01 12.69
CA HIS A 176 5.30 29.80 11.86
C HIS A 176 5.91 30.01 10.47
N LEU A 177 5.45 31.04 9.75
CA LEU A 177 5.93 31.33 8.39
C LEU A 177 7.39 31.80 8.38
N GLU A 178 7.82 32.54 9.40
CA GLU A 178 9.23 32.91 9.59
C GLU A 178 10.11 31.65 9.67
N HIS A 179 9.68 30.63 10.42
CA HIS A 179 10.40 29.36 10.49
C HIS A 179 10.39 28.60 9.16
N VAL A 180 9.34 28.69 8.34
CA VAL A 180 9.33 28.10 6.99
C VAL A 180 10.42 28.72 6.11
N GLU A 181 10.48 30.06 6.03
CA GLU A 181 11.50 30.79 5.25
C GLU A 181 12.91 30.51 5.78
N LYS A 182 13.08 30.57 7.10
CA LYS A 182 14.36 30.33 7.77
C LYS A 182 14.86 28.91 7.55
N THR A 183 13.97 27.92 7.56
CA THR A 183 14.33 26.52 7.26
C THR A 183 14.85 26.37 5.84
N LEU A 184 14.21 27.03 4.86
CA LEU A 184 14.68 27.01 3.48
C LEU A 184 16.08 27.62 3.37
N ALA A 185 16.30 28.78 4.00
CA ALA A 185 17.60 29.46 4.03
C ALA A 185 18.71 28.62 4.68
N LEU A 186 18.38 27.86 5.73
CA LEU A 186 19.30 26.98 6.45
C LEU A 186 19.37 25.55 5.88
N SER A 187 18.61 25.25 4.82
CA SER A 187 18.53 23.92 4.22
C SER A 187 19.88 23.31 3.75
N PRO A 188 20.93 24.08 3.40
CA PRO A 188 22.26 23.50 3.14
C PRO A 188 22.89 22.78 4.34
N HIS A 189 22.45 23.06 5.56
CA HIS A 189 22.92 22.38 6.79
C HIS A 189 22.10 21.14 7.14
N LEU A 190 21.00 20.88 6.41
CA LEU A 190 20.13 19.74 6.65
C LEU A 190 20.59 18.52 5.84
N PRO A 191 20.54 17.30 6.42
CA PRO A 191 20.53 16.05 5.70
C PRO A 191 19.48 16.04 4.58
N HIS A 192 19.72 15.23 3.54
CA HIS A 192 18.88 15.16 2.34
C HIS A 192 17.37 15.02 2.62
N ILE A 193 16.97 14.16 3.56
CA ILE A 193 15.56 13.96 3.91
C ILE A 193 14.91 15.20 4.54
N GLN A 194 15.63 15.86 5.44
CA GLN A 194 15.19 17.08 6.12
C GLN A 194 15.18 18.27 5.17
N LYS A 195 16.12 18.30 4.23
CA LYS A 195 16.17 19.28 3.15
C LYS A 195 14.98 19.13 2.19
N LEU A 196 14.60 17.90 1.82
CA LEU A 196 13.37 17.63 1.07
C LEU A 196 12.14 18.13 1.85
N GLN A 197 12.07 17.86 3.16
CA GLN A 197 10.98 18.36 4.00
C GLN A 197 10.94 19.90 4.07
N ALA A 198 12.08 20.57 4.10
CA ALA A 198 12.15 22.03 4.02
C ALA A 198 11.54 22.56 2.71
N TYR A 199 11.84 21.93 1.58
CA TYR A 199 11.25 22.28 0.28
C TYR A 199 9.73 22.05 0.26
N ILE A 200 9.27 20.97 0.86
CA ILE A 200 7.85 20.64 0.97
C ILE A 200 7.11 21.68 1.84
N ASN A 201 7.66 22.03 3.00
CA ASN A 201 7.06 23.03 3.88
C ASN A 201 6.99 24.39 3.18
N TYR A 202 8.05 24.80 2.48
CA TYR A 202 8.06 26.03 1.70
C TYR A 202 7.00 26.01 0.57
N TYR A 203 6.91 24.90 -0.17
CA TYR A 203 5.91 24.72 -1.23
C TYR A 203 4.48 24.84 -0.69
N CYS A 204 4.17 24.13 0.40
CA CYS A 204 2.81 24.04 0.92
C CYS A 204 2.37 25.32 1.65
N GLN A 205 3.30 26.04 2.30
CA GLN A 205 2.94 27.17 3.17
C GLN A 205 3.16 28.54 2.54
N LEU A 206 4.07 28.68 1.58
CA LEU A 206 4.47 29.99 1.05
C LEU A 206 4.37 30.08 -0.47
N ASP A 207 4.99 29.15 -1.21
CA ASP A 207 5.04 29.22 -2.67
C ASP A 207 4.83 27.86 -3.34
N ALA A 208 3.59 27.55 -3.66
CA ALA A 208 3.24 26.39 -4.47
C ALA A 208 3.29 26.72 -5.98
N SER A 209 4.48 27.09 -6.45
CA SER A 209 4.84 27.30 -7.86
C SER A 209 5.50 26.06 -8.46
N SER A 210 5.46 25.92 -9.79
CA SER A 210 6.14 24.82 -10.49
C SER A 210 7.66 24.86 -10.35
N GLU A 211 8.25 26.02 -10.03
CA GLU A 211 9.69 26.15 -9.74
C GLU A 211 10.07 25.42 -8.45
N VAL A 212 9.35 25.71 -7.36
CA VAL A 212 9.57 25.06 -6.06
C VAL A 212 9.24 23.57 -6.13
N LEU A 213 8.19 23.18 -6.86
CA LEU A 213 7.92 21.77 -7.13
C LEU A 213 9.09 21.10 -7.87
N GLY A 214 9.76 21.82 -8.77
CA GLY A 214 11.00 21.38 -9.42
C GLY A 214 12.12 21.08 -8.42
N TRP A 215 12.25 21.85 -7.32
CA TRP A 215 13.21 21.58 -6.26
C TRP A 215 12.89 20.27 -5.52
N ILE A 216 11.61 20.03 -5.22
CA ILE A 216 11.14 18.78 -4.59
C ILE A 216 11.45 17.58 -5.49
N ILE A 217 11.10 17.67 -6.78
CA ILE A 217 11.35 16.61 -7.77
C ILE A 217 12.84 16.37 -7.97
N SER A 218 13.66 17.43 -7.99
CA SER A 218 15.12 17.30 -8.06
C SER A 218 15.66 16.57 -6.83
N ALA A 219 15.19 16.91 -5.62
CA ALA A 219 15.59 16.25 -4.40
C ALA A 219 15.20 14.76 -4.36
N LEU A 220 14.01 14.40 -4.86
CA LEU A 220 13.58 12.99 -4.96
C LEU A 220 14.48 12.14 -5.87
N ASN A 221 15.30 12.75 -6.72
CA ASN A 221 16.27 12.05 -7.56
C ASN A 221 17.65 11.88 -6.91
N TRP A 222 17.88 12.41 -5.71
CA TRP A 222 19.10 12.14 -4.95
C TRP A 222 19.20 10.65 -4.59
N HIS A 223 20.41 10.10 -4.67
CA HIS A 223 20.65 8.68 -4.42
C HIS A 223 20.23 8.27 -3.00
N GLU A 224 20.48 9.15 -2.03
CA GLU A 224 20.14 9.00 -0.62
C GLU A 224 18.63 8.93 -0.37
N LEU A 225 17.82 9.44 -1.29
CA LEU A 225 16.35 9.45 -1.21
C LEU A 225 15.71 8.43 -2.14
N ALA A 226 16.48 7.53 -2.76
CA ALA A 226 15.95 6.51 -3.66
C ALA A 226 14.86 5.65 -3.00
N TYR A 227 14.98 5.38 -1.69
CA TYR A 227 14.00 4.60 -0.92
C TYR A 227 12.62 5.29 -0.80
N ILE A 228 12.55 6.63 -0.89
CA ILE A 228 11.29 7.39 -0.84
C ILE A 228 10.47 7.12 -2.09
N ARG A 229 11.12 7.04 -3.26
CA ARG A 229 10.48 6.69 -4.52
C ARG A 229 9.88 5.28 -4.50
N VAL A 230 10.50 4.36 -3.76
CA VAL A 230 10.18 2.93 -3.71
C VAL A 230 9.35 2.56 -2.47
N GLY A 231 8.66 3.49 -1.80
CA GLY A 231 7.70 3.04 -0.77
C GLY A 231 7.20 4.10 0.22
N LYS A 232 7.93 5.20 0.43
CA LYS A 232 7.68 6.09 1.58
C LYS A 232 7.24 7.48 1.17
N ILE A 233 5.96 7.64 0.86
CA ILE A 233 5.45 8.89 0.29
C ILE A 233 4.56 9.68 1.26
N GLY A 234 4.42 9.21 2.51
CA GLY A 234 3.77 10.02 3.56
C GLY A 234 4.39 11.42 3.71
N LEU A 235 5.65 11.61 3.34
CA LEU A 235 6.28 12.92 3.30
C LEU A 235 5.73 13.85 2.19
N LEU A 236 5.30 13.31 1.05
CA LEU A 236 4.75 14.10 -0.07
C LEU A 236 3.24 14.31 0.03
N GLU A 237 2.57 13.69 1.00
CA GLU A 237 1.14 13.87 1.26
C GLU A 237 0.73 15.36 1.26
N PRO A 238 1.43 16.28 1.97
CA PRO A 238 1.12 17.71 1.91
C PRO A 238 1.24 18.35 0.51
N VAL A 239 2.18 17.87 -0.32
CA VAL A 239 2.37 18.34 -1.70
C VAL A 239 1.19 17.91 -2.55
N ILE A 240 0.78 16.64 -2.44
CA ILE A 240 -0.36 16.08 -3.17
C ILE A 240 -1.65 16.81 -2.79
N TRP A 241 -1.85 17.11 -1.51
CA TRP A 241 -2.97 17.91 -1.04
C TRP A 241 -2.96 19.32 -1.62
N THR A 242 -1.82 20.01 -1.55
CA THR A 242 -1.68 21.37 -2.10
C THR A 242 -1.97 21.40 -3.60
N LEU A 243 -1.54 20.37 -4.34
CA LEU A 243 -1.83 20.22 -5.78
C LEU A 243 -3.33 20.00 -6.04
N GLN A 244 -3.98 19.15 -5.24
CA GLN A 244 -5.42 18.91 -5.35
C GLN A 244 -6.24 20.16 -4.99
N ASP A 245 -5.88 20.87 -3.92
CA ASP A 245 -6.56 22.09 -3.47
C ASP A 245 -6.48 23.19 -4.54
N LYS A 246 -5.37 23.23 -5.28
CA LYS A 246 -5.15 24.13 -6.43
C LYS A 246 -5.68 23.60 -7.77
N ASN A 247 -6.30 22.42 -7.82
CA ASN A 247 -6.76 21.77 -9.05
C ASN A 247 -5.63 21.60 -10.10
N ASN A 248 -4.41 21.32 -9.65
CA ASN A 248 -3.22 21.25 -10.51
C ASN A 248 -2.90 19.81 -10.92
N TYR A 249 -3.71 19.29 -11.84
CA TYR A 249 -3.62 17.92 -12.34
C TYR A 249 -2.27 17.59 -12.99
N ASN A 250 -1.76 18.48 -13.85
CA ASN A 250 -0.55 18.20 -14.63
C ASN A 250 0.68 18.06 -13.72
N ASP A 251 0.80 18.93 -12.71
CA ASP A 251 1.89 18.85 -11.75
C ASP A 251 1.75 17.62 -10.83
N LEU A 252 0.52 17.23 -10.46
CA LEU A 252 0.30 15.96 -9.76
C LEU A 252 0.73 14.75 -10.61
N LEU A 253 0.31 14.71 -11.88
CA LEU A 253 0.73 13.66 -12.81
C LEU A 253 2.24 13.59 -12.96
N PHE A 254 2.90 14.74 -13.12
CA PHE A 254 4.34 14.83 -13.24
C PHE A 254 5.05 14.37 -11.96
N LEU A 255 4.56 14.77 -10.78
CA LEU A 255 5.09 14.34 -9.49
C LEU A 255 5.02 12.81 -9.34
N ILE A 256 3.85 12.20 -9.57
CA ILE A 256 3.69 10.74 -9.41
C ILE A 256 4.52 9.98 -10.45
N ARG A 257 4.66 10.48 -11.68
CA ARG A 257 5.57 9.88 -12.69
C ARG A 257 7.04 9.99 -12.28
N CYS A 258 7.46 11.09 -11.68
CA CYS A 258 8.83 11.23 -11.18
C CYS A 258 9.18 10.20 -10.10
N LEU A 259 8.20 9.78 -9.30
CA LEU A 259 8.38 8.67 -8.33
C LEU A 259 8.73 7.35 -9.01
N ARG A 260 8.48 7.23 -10.32
CA ARG A 260 8.84 6.07 -11.14
C ARG A 260 10.09 6.25 -11.98
N SER A 261 10.80 7.35 -11.81
CA SER A 261 11.85 7.78 -12.75
C SER A 261 11.31 8.01 -14.17
N ASP A 262 10.03 8.38 -14.31
CA ASP A 262 9.44 8.81 -15.58
C ASP A 262 9.32 10.34 -15.58
N ILE A 263 10.00 10.99 -16.53
CA ILE A 263 10.11 12.46 -16.61
C ILE A 263 9.19 13.06 -17.68
N ARG A 264 8.26 12.26 -18.23
CA ARG A 264 7.28 12.71 -19.23
C ARG A 264 6.27 13.69 -18.63
N LYS A 265 6.08 14.81 -19.33
CA LYS A 265 5.12 15.87 -18.95
C LYS A 265 3.79 15.79 -19.70
N GLU A 266 3.70 14.92 -20.71
CA GLU A 266 2.52 14.81 -21.55
C GLU A 266 1.32 14.28 -20.74
N GLY A 267 0.17 14.91 -20.88
CA GLY A 267 -1.08 14.38 -20.31
C GLY A 267 -1.46 13.04 -20.93
N PHE A 268 -2.51 12.42 -20.39
CA PHE A 268 -3.15 11.27 -21.03
C PHE A 268 -3.96 11.73 -22.25
N LYS A 269 -3.94 10.93 -23.30
CA LYS A 269 -4.89 11.01 -24.42
C LYS A 269 -6.27 10.50 -24.01
N SER A 270 -6.30 9.47 -23.18
CA SER A 270 -7.54 8.89 -22.64
C SER A 270 -8.04 9.67 -21.41
N GLY A 271 -9.34 9.55 -21.09
CA GLY A 271 -9.90 10.13 -19.88
C GLY A 271 -9.29 9.50 -18.63
N HIS A 272 -8.51 10.29 -17.88
CA HIS A 272 -7.85 9.87 -16.63
C HIS A 272 -8.25 10.77 -15.47
N ALA A 273 -8.41 10.18 -14.29
CA ALA A 273 -8.61 10.90 -13.05
C ALA A 273 -7.74 10.34 -11.91
N PHE A 274 -7.22 11.24 -11.08
CA PHE A 274 -6.75 10.88 -9.74
C PHE A 274 -7.95 10.87 -8.78
N VAL A 275 -8.11 9.80 -8.00
CA VAL A 275 -9.10 9.73 -6.93
C VAL A 275 -8.40 9.74 -5.59
N LEU A 276 -8.77 10.71 -4.77
CA LEU A 276 -8.24 10.93 -3.44
C LEU A 276 -9.41 10.76 -2.44
N PRO A 277 -9.53 9.58 -1.81
CA PRO A 277 -10.77 9.15 -1.16
C PRO A 277 -11.16 9.99 0.06
N ASN A 278 -10.17 10.56 0.76
CA ASN A 278 -10.42 11.25 2.03
C ASN A 278 -9.50 12.45 2.27
N ILE A 279 -9.43 13.38 1.32
CA ILE A 279 -8.70 14.65 1.52
C ILE A 279 -9.65 15.66 2.15
N ASN A 280 -9.23 16.29 3.25
CA ASN A 280 -10.02 17.29 3.98
C ASN A 280 -11.43 16.78 4.33
N ASN A 281 -11.53 15.51 4.73
CA ASN A 281 -12.80 14.82 5.00
C ASN A 281 -13.76 14.81 3.80
N ALA A 282 -13.25 14.85 2.56
CA ALA A 282 -14.04 14.82 1.34
C ALA A 282 -13.45 13.81 0.33
N PHE A 283 -14.34 13.22 -0.46
CA PHE A 283 -13.93 12.55 -1.69
C PHE A 283 -13.58 13.62 -2.71
N THR A 284 -12.41 13.49 -3.35
CA THR A 284 -12.04 14.31 -4.50
C THR A 284 -11.60 13.44 -5.66
N ALA A 285 -12.10 13.76 -6.86
CA ALA A 285 -11.52 13.33 -8.11
C ALA A 285 -10.95 14.51 -8.90
N LEU A 286 -9.75 14.35 -9.45
CA LEU A 286 -9.02 15.36 -10.21
C LEU A 286 -8.81 14.89 -11.65
N LYS A 287 -9.48 15.55 -12.60
CA LYS A 287 -9.30 15.42 -14.05
C LYS A 287 -8.42 16.58 -14.55
N ALA A 288 -7.95 16.50 -15.79
CA ALA A 288 -7.05 17.51 -16.39
C ALA A 288 -7.56 18.95 -16.29
N ASN A 289 -8.88 19.17 -16.40
CA ASN A 289 -9.49 20.50 -16.40
C ASN A 289 -10.61 20.66 -15.36
N GLU A 290 -10.77 19.68 -14.46
CA GLU A 290 -11.94 19.64 -13.57
C GLU A 290 -11.58 18.97 -12.24
N ARG A 291 -12.05 19.59 -11.14
CA ARG A 291 -12.06 18.98 -9.82
C ARG A 291 -13.49 18.66 -9.44
N ILE A 292 -13.75 17.38 -9.21
CA ILE A 292 -15.01 16.90 -8.67
C ILE A 292 -14.80 16.68 -7.18
N GLN A 293 -15.63 17.28 -6.36
CA GLN A 293 -15.57 17.13 -4.92
C GLN A 293 -16.97 16.81 -4.42
N PHE A 294 -17.11 15.67 -3.77
CA PHE A 294 -18.32 15.33 -3.06
C PHE A 294 -18.08 15.61 -1.58
N SER A 295 -18.50 16.79 -1.13
CA SER A 295 -18.47 17.17 0.27
C SER A 295 -19.73 16.64 0.95
N ILE A 296 -19.61 15.53 1.66
CA ILE A 296 -20.63 15.06 2.61
C ILE A 296 -20.11 15.32 4.02
N GLU A 297 -20.96 15.92 4.85
CA GLU A 297 -20.74 15.96 6.30
C GLU A 297 -20.56 14.52 6.82
N GLY A 298 -19.36 14.20 7.32
CA GLY A 298 -19.04 12.84 7.76
C GLY A 298 -18.37 11.94 6.73
N ASN A 299 -17.91 12.42 5.55
CA ASN A 299 -17.16 11.55 4.64
C ASN A 299 -15.85 11.01 5.25
N GLY A 300 -15.22 11.76 6.16
CA GLY A 300 -14.12 11.24 6.99
C GLY A 300 -14.53 10.03 7.84
N ASP A 301 -15.74 10.06 8.42
CA ASP A 301 -16.29 8.94 9.18
C ASP A 301 -16.66 7.76 8.26
N ASN A 302 -17.15 8.04 7.04
CA ASN A 302 -17.40 7.01 6.03
C ASN A 302 -16.11 6.30 5.61
N TYR A 303 -15.01 7.04 5.41
CA TYR A 303 -13.71 6.45 5.15
C TYR A 303 -13.23 5.60 6.33
N ALA A 304 -13.33 6.12 7.56
CA ALA A 304 -12.99 5.35 8.76
C ALA A 304 -13.82 4.07 8.88
N ARG A 305 -15.13 4.14 8.61
CA ARG A 305 -16.01 2.96 8.58
C ARG A 305 -15.61 1.97 7.49
N LEU A 306 -15.29 2.44 6.28
CA LEU A 306 -14.79 1.60 5.20
C LEU A 306 -13.50 0.87 5.61
N MET A 307 -12.55 1.60 6.21
CA MET A 307 -11.30 1.00 6.68
C MET A 307 -11.52 -0.04 7.78
N ARG A 308 -12.43 0.21 8.75
CA ARG A 308 -12.81 -0.81 9.75
C ARG A 308 -13.40 -2.07 9.11
N LEU A 309 -14.25 -1.91 8.09
CA LEU A 309 -14.81 -3.03 7.35
C LEU A 309 -13.73 -3.79 6.60
N CYS A 310 -12.81 -3.12 5.91
CA CYS A 310 -11.68 -3.76 5.24
C CYS A 310 -10.79 -4.52 6.23
N ASN A 311 -10.44 -3.89 7.36
CA ASN A 311 -9.64 -4.51 8.41
C ASN A 311 -10.30 -5.78 8.96
N LYS A 312 -11.57 -5.66 9.34
CA LYS A 312 -12.35 -6.79 9.86
C LYS A 312 -12.46 -7.90 8.82
N LEU A 313 -12.94 -7.58 7.62
CA LEU A 313 -13.35 -8.61 6.65
C LEU A 313 -12.17 -9.30 5.99
N ASN A 314 -11.05 -8.61 5.76
CA ASN A 314 -9.86 -9.18 5.13
C ASN A 314 -8.79 -9.58 6.15
N GLY A 315 -9.05 -9.49 7.46
CA GLY A 315 -8.04 -9.79 8.49
C GLY A 315 -6.79 -8.93 8.35
N VAL A 316 -6.93 -7.65 8.02
CA VAL A 316 -5.80 -6.69 7.91
C VAL A 316 -5.87 -5.64 9.00
N ALA A 317 -4.75 -4.97 9.28
CA ALA A 317 -4.64 -3.96 10.32
C ALA A 317 -4.16 -2.63 9.76
N ILE A 318 -5.02 -1.93 9.01
CA ILE A 318 -4.72 -0.62 8.45
C ILE A 318 -5.17 0.47 9.43
N SER A 319 -4.25 1.36 9.79
CA SER A 319 -4.56 2.57 10.57
C SER A 319 -4.73 3.79 9.67
N ILE A 320 -5.62 4.70 10.06
CA ILE A 320 -5.73 6.05 9.52
C ILE A 320 -5.09 6.99 10.53
N ARG A 321 -4.21 7.88 10.04
CA ARG A 321 -3.58 8.90 10.88
C ARG A 321 -4.64 9.73 11.63
N GLY A 322 -4.48 9.86 12.95
CA GLY A 322 -5.41 10.59 13.82
C GLY A 322 -6.65 9.81 14.27
N GLN A 323 -6.80 8.54 13.89
CA GLN A 323 -7.87 7.66 14.39
C GLN A 323 -7.27 6.64 15.36
N GLU A 324 -7.67 6.66 16.64
CA GLU A 324 -7.03 5.85 17.69
C GLU A 324 -7.46 4.36 17.69
N GLU A 325 -8.54 3.98 16.99
CA GLU A 325 -9.06 2.60 17.01
C GLU A 325 -9.74 2.19 15.69
N LEU A 326 -9.02 1.45 14.83
CA LEU A 326 -9.57 0.87 13.59
C LEU A 326 -9.74 -0.66 13.62
N GLY A 327 -9.72 -1.25 14.82
CA GLY A 327 -9.99 -2.66 15.06
C GLY A 327 -8.76 -3.54 14.82
N SER A 328 -8.19 -4.06 15.91
CA SER A 328 -7.01 -4.94 15.94
C SER A 328 -7.39 -6.42 16.08
N ALA A 329 -8.49 -6.84 15.44
CA ALA A 329 -9.00 -8.21 15.58
C ALA A 329 -8.34 -9.22 14.61
N VAL A 330 -7.04 -9.07 14.32
CA VAL A 330 -6.30 -10.18 13.67
C VAL A 330 -5.94 -11.16 14.79
N GLU A 331 -6.80 -12.16 15.01
CA GLU A 331 -6.59 -13.15 16.07
C GLU A 331 -5.39 -14.07 15.79
N LYS A 332 -5.05 -14.29 14.51
CA LYS A 332 -3.93 -15.16 14.06
C LYS A 332 -3.23 -14.60 12.83
N PHE A 333 -1.91 -14.70 12.81
CA PHE A 333 -1.06 -14.22 11.71
C PHE A 333 -1.28 -14.95 10.38
N ASP A 334 -1.55 -16.25 10.44
CA ASP A 334 -1.80 -17.07 9.24
C ASP A 334 -3.07 -16.66 8.49
N ASP A 335 -3.95 -15.90 9.13
CA ASP A 335 -5.20 -15.40 8.56
C ASP A 335 -5.08 -13.96 8.01
N PHE A 336 -3.89 -13.35 8.09
CA PHE A 336 -3.69 -11.99 7.60
C PHE A 336 -3.96 -11.89 6.08
N GLY A 337 -4.82 -10.96 5.68
CA GLY A 337 -5.22 -10.78 4.29
C GLY A 337 -6.31 -11.75 3.81
N LYS A 338 -6.67 -12.78 4.58
CA LYS A 338 -7.71 -13.75 4.21
C LYS A 338 -9.10 -13.26 4.60
N PRO A 339 -10.06 -13.28 3.66
CA PRO A 339 -11.46 -13.01 3.96
C PRO A 339 -12.04 -13.89 5.07
N ILE A 340 -12.69 -13.29 6.07
CA ILE A 340 -13.44 -14.03 7.11
C ILE A 340 -14.63 -14.75 6.46
N GLN A 341 -14.90 -15.98 6.91
CA GLN A 341 -15.91 -16.83 6.29
C GLN A 341 -17.37 -16.44 6.60
N GLU A 342 -17.60 -15.88 7.80
CA GLU A 342 -18.93 -15.73 8.42
C GLU A 342 -19.58 -14.34 8.23
N ASP A 343 -18.85 -13.34 7.74
CA ASP A 343 -19.33 -11.95 7.63
C ASP A 343 -19.87 -11.57 6.23
N ALA A 344 -20.83 -10.64 6.19
CA ALA A 344 -21.44 -10.16 4.96
C ALA A 344 -20.60 -9.07 4.26
N PHE A 345 -19.78 -9.49 3.28
CA PHE A 345 -19.06 -8.60 2.34
C PHE A 345 -19.97 -7.62 1.58
N GLU A 346 -21.28 -7.84 1.62
CA GLU A 346 -22.28 -6.88 1.16
C GLU A 346 -22.18 -5.52 1.86
N ALA A 347 -21.87 -5.49 3.16
CA ALA A 347 -21.65 -4.23 3.89
C ALA A 347 -20.43 -3.48 3.35
N LEU A 348 -19.37 -4.20 2.96
CA LEU A 348 -18.20 -3.62 2.31
C LEU A 348 -18.56 -3.06 0.93
N ARG A 349 -19.33 -3.81 0.13
CA ARG A 349 -19.80 -3.35 -1.18
C ARG A 349 -20.52 -2.00 -1.06
N LEU A 350 -21.48 -1.91 -0.14
CA LEU A 350 -22.25 -0.70 0.09
C LEU A 350 -21.37 0.46 0.59
N ALA A 351 -20.46 0.19 1.53
CA ALA A 351 -19.54 1.21 2.04
C ALA A 351 -18.61 1.76 0.95
N VAL A 352 -18.13 0.90 0.03
CA VAL A 352 -17.32 1.34 -1.12
C VAL A 352 -18.15 2.19 -2.07
N ILE A 353 -19.38 1.78 -2.40
CA ILE A 353 -20.27 2.56 -3.28
C ILE A 353 -20.56 3.94 -2.69
N GLU A 354 -20.91 3.98 -1.40
CA GLU A 354 -21.22 5.20 -0.67
C GLU A 354 -20.01 6.13 -0.61
N HIS A 355 -18.86 5.64 -0.16
CA HIS A 355 -17.68 6.47 0.05
C HIS A 355 -17.06 7.00 -1.26
N TYR A 356 -17.02 6.18 -2.31
CA TYR A 356 -16.46 6.58 -3.61
C TYR A 356 -17.48 7.24 -4.54
N HIS A 357 -18.75 7.38 -4.11
CA HIS A 357 -19.83 7.91 -4.95
C HIS A 357 -19.95 7.18 -6.30
N LEU A 358 -19.86 5.84 -6.28
CA LEU A 358 -19.77 5.03 -7.51
C LEU A 358 -21.01 5.07 -8.41
N GLN A 359 -22.10 5.67 -7.94
CA GLN A 359 -23.33 5.87 -8.70
C GLN A 359 -23.29 7.12 -9.59
N ASP A 360 -22.31 8.00 -9.39
CA ASP A 360 -22.18 9.24 -10.14
C ASP A 360 -21.74 8.98 -11.60
N ASP A 361 -22.20 9.84 -12.52
CA ASP A 361 -21.90 9.73 -13.94
C ASP A 361 -20.41 9.92 -14.25
N PHE A 362 -19.64 10.54 -13.34
CA PHE A 362 -18.19 10.65 -13.40
C PHE A 362 -17.49 9.35 -13.82
N PHE A 363 -17.89 8.21 -13.25
CA PHE A 363 -17.25 6.92 -13.53
C PHE A 363 -17.52 6.38 -14.94
N LYS A 364 -18.53 6.93 -15.64
CA LYS A 364 -18.81 6.60 -17.04
C LYS A 364 -17.96 7.43 -18.02
N GLU A 365 -17.38 8.54 -17.57
CA GLU A 365 -16.56 9.45 -18.38
C GLU A 365 -15.07 9.12 -18.34
N VAL A 366 -14.62 8.38 -17.32
CA VAL A 366 -13.21 8.04 -17.13
C VAL A 366 -12.92 6.64 -17.65
N SER A 367 -11.84 6.52 -18.41
CA SER A 367 -11.30 5.23 -18.85
C SER A 367 -10.20 4.71 -17.92
N LEU A 368 -9.52 5.63 -17.23
CA LEU A 368 -8.39 5.37 -16.34
C LEU A 368 -8.58 6.04 -14.98
N LEU A 369 -8.22 5.32 -13.92
CA LEU A 369 -8.34 5.78 -12.54
C LEU A 369 -7.03 5.52 -11.79
N THR A 370 -6.43 6.54 -11.21
CA THR A 370 -5.31 6.36 -10.25
C THR A 370 -5.82 6.63 -8.84
N LEU A 371 -5.76 5.63 -7.97
CA LEU A 371 -6.07 5.80 -6.54
C LEU A 371 -4.85 6.36 -5.82
N VAL A 372 -5.02 7.47 -5.10
CA VAL A 372 -3.94 8.15 -4.38
C VAL A 372 -4.42 8.51 -2.96
N PRO A 373 -3.99 7.77 -1.91
CA PRO A 373 -3.12 6.59 -1.98
C PRO A 373 -3.80 5.36 -2.62
N SER A 374 -3.00 4.41 -3.09
CA SER A 374 -3.46 3.09 -3.54
C SER A 374 -4.10 2.32 -2.38
N HIS A 375 -5.11 1.51 -2.68
CA HIS A 375 -5.84 0.69 -1.71
C HIS A 375 -6.37 -0.59 -2.36
N ASN A 376 -6.66 -1.60 -1.53
CA ASN A 376 -7.36 -2.82 -1.92
C ASN A 376 -8.88 -2.68 -1.86
N HIS A 377 -9.39 -1.46 -2.02
CA HIS A 377 -10.83 -1.25 -2.06
C HIS A 377 -11.38 -1.83 -3.36
N PRO A 378 -12.43 -2.67 -3.31
CA PRO A 378 -13.00 -3.34 -4.47
C PRO A 378 -13.84 -2.39 -5.35
N VAL A 379 -13.25 -1.27 -5.78
CA VAL A 379 -13.90 -0.21 -6.55
C VAL A 379 -14.45 -0.73 -7.87
N GLN A 380 -13.67 -1.52 -8.61
CA GLN A 380 -14.08 -2.07 -9.90
C GLN A 380 -15.19 -3.13 -9.73
N GLY A 381 -15.10 -3.99 -8.72
CA GLY A 381 -16.18 -4.93 -8.38
C GLY A 381 -17.47 -4.22 -7.97
N ALA A 382 -17.38 -3.16 -7.18
CA ALA A 382 -18.51 -2.35 -6.77
C ALA A 382 -19.15 -1.59 -7.96
N LEU A 383 -18.36 -1.05 -8.88
CA LEU A 383 -18.86 -0.46 -10.15
C LEU A 383 -19.58 -1.51 -11.02
N CYS A 384 -19.01 -2.71 -11.14
CA CYS A 384 -19.67 -3.79 -11.87
C CYS A 384 -21.01 -4.17 -11.24
N SER A 385 -21.13 -4.10 -9.90
CA SER A 385 -22.40 -4.32 -9.19
C SER A 385 -23.49 -3.31 -9.53
N LEU A 386 -23.10 -2.13 -10.02
CA LEU A 386 -24.00 -1.07 -10.51
C LEU A 386 -24.22 -1.16 -12.02
N GLY A 387 -23.64 -2.15 -12.71
CA GLY A 387 -23.69 -2.27 -14.16
C GLY A 387 -22.82 -1.26 -14.91
N VAL A 388 -21.90 -0.59 -14.21
CA VAL A 388 -20.98 0.39 -14.80
C VAL A 388 -19.72 -0.33 -15.29
N LEU A 389 -19.27 0.00 -16.51
CA LEU A 389 -18.01 -0.49 -17.04
C LEU A 389 -16.86 0.08 -16.20
N PRO A 390 -16.05 -0.76 -15.51
CA PRO A 390 -15.04 -0.24 -14.60
C PRO A 390 -13.87 0.38 -15.39
N PRO A 391 -13.36 1.57 -15.03
CA PRO A 391 -12.11 2.10 -15.60
C PRO A 391 -10.93 1.19 -15.21
N PHE A 392 -9.85 1.19 -15.99
CA PHE A 392 -8.62 0.53 -15.56
C PHE A 392 -8.01 1.28 -14.37
N LEU A 393 -7.47 0.55 -13.40
CA LEU A 393 -6.64 1.14 -12.37
C LEU A 393 -5.27 1.46 -12.99
N SER A 394 -5.06 2.75 -13.30
CA SER A 394 -3.83 3.27 -13.88
C SER A 394 -2.75 3.33 -12.81
N THR A 395 -1.90 2.33 -12.83
CA THR A 395 -0.68 2.30 -12.01
C THR A 395 0.51 2.65 -12.90
N SER A 396 0.44 2.31 -14.20
CA SER A 396 1.47 2.65 -15.16
C SER A 396 1.57 4.13 -15.53
N LEU A 397 0.57 4.95 -15.22
CA LEU A 397 0.51 6.37 -15.57
C LEU A 397 0.79 6.64 -17.06
N GLN A 398 0.47 5.65 -17.90
CA GLN A 398 0.66 5.64 -19.35
C GLN A 398 -0.70 5.53 -20.03
N ASP A 399 -0.80 6.15 -21.21
CA ASP A 399 -1.93 5.84 -22.10
C ASP A 399 -1.93 4.36 -22.46
N VAL A 400 -3.14 3.83 -22.56
CA VAL A 400 -3.36 2.43 -22.94
C VAL A 400 -3.21 2.31 -24.45
N VAL A 401 -2.37 1.38 -24.88
CA VAL A 401 -2.23 0.98 -26.28
C VAL A 401 -3.45 0.16 -26.69
N ASP A 402 -3.83 0.23 -27.96
CA ASP A 402 -4.94 -0.56 -28.49
C ASP A 402 -4.66 -2.07 -28.41
N GLU A 403 -5.72 -2.86 -28.22
CA GLU A 403 -5.65 -4.31 -28.26
C GLU A 403 -5.45 -4.81 -29.70
N SER A 404 -4.69 -5.90 -29.85
CA SER A 404 -4.60 -6.59 -31.14
C SER A 404 -5.95 -7.20 -31.52
N VAL A 405 -6.32 -7.09 -32.80
CA VAL A 405 -7.47 -7.79 -33.36
C VAL A 405 -7.24 -9.31 -33.33
N ASP A 406 -6.02 -9.75 -33.63
CA ASP A 406 -5.64 -11.15 -33.58
C ASP A 406 -5.29 -11.54 -32.13
N LYS A 407 -6.05 -12.48 -31.56
CA LYS A 407 -5.85 -12.94 -30.19
C LYS A 407 -5.07 -14.25 -30.15
N ASN A 408 -3.85 -14.22 -29.62
CA ASN A 408 -2.97 -15.37 -29.46
C ASN A 408 -2.73 -15.63 -27.98
N PHE A 409 -3.01 -16.85 -27.54
CA PHE A 409 -3.04 -17.25 -26.14
C PHE A 409 -1.93 -18.24 -25.81
N VAL A 410 -1.41 -18.14 -24.58
CA VAL A 410 -0.63 -19.19 -23.91
C VAL A 410 -1.18 -19.37 -22.50
N PHE A 411 -1.14 -20.60 -21.99
CA PHE A 411 -1.71 -20.99 -20.71
C PHE A 411 -0.65 -21.65 -19.83
N PHE A 412 -0.45 -21.09 -18.64
CA PHE A 412 0.44 -21.60 -17.63
C PHE A 412 -0.38 -22.08 -16.43
N LEU A 413 -0.29 -23.36 -16.12
CA LEU A 413 -1.05 -23.98 -15.05
C LEU A 413 -0.11 -24.60 -14.01
N ALA A 414 -0.44 -24.44 -12.74
CA ALA A 414 0.21 -25.15 -11.65
C ALA A 414 -0.43 -26.52 -11.45
N GLU A 415 0.36 -27.59 -11.36
CA GLU A 415 -0.19 -28.93 -11.06
C GLU A 415 -0.78 -29.02 -9.64
N SER A 416 -0.36 -28.12 -8.75
CA SER A 416 -0.81 -28.09 -7.36
C SER A 416 -2.21 -27.48 -7.19
N THR A 417 -2.79 -26.87 -8.23
CA THR A 417 -4.16 -26.36 -8.15
C THR A 417 -5.14 -27.52 -8.40
N TYR A 418 -6.16 -27.67 -7.56
CA TYR A 418 -7.12 -28.76 -7.72
C TYR A 418 -8.02 -28.62 -8.96
N THR A 419 -7.93 -27.51 -9.69
CA THR A 419 -8.72 -27.18 -10.88
C THR A 419 -7.95 -27.40 -12.18
N VAL A 420 -6.68 -27.82 -12.13
CA VAL A 420 -5.80 -27.92 -13.31
C VAL A 420 -6.38 -28.81 -14.42
N GLU A 421 -6.96 -29.96 -14.08
CA GLU A 421 -7.57 -30.85 -15.08
C GLU A 421 -8.80 -30.21 -15.72
N LEU A 422 -9.64 -29.55 -14.90
CA LEU A 422 -10.85 -28.88 -15.36
C LEU A 422 -10.50 -27.74 -16.33
N GLU A 423 -9.53 -26.91 -15.95
CA GLU A 423 -9.04 -25.80 -16.76
C GLU A 423 -8.39 -26.31 -18.05
N SER A 424 -7.50 -27.31 -17.97
CA SER A 424 -6.83 -27.90 -19.13
C SER A 424 -7.81 -28.51 -20.13
N GLN A 425 -8.83 -29.23 -19.64
CA GLN A 425 -9.88 -29.81 -20.48
C GLN A 425 -10.70 -28.72 -21.18
N TRP A 426 -11.09 -27.68 -20.44
CA TRP A 426 -11.84 -26.57 -21.02
C TRP A 426 -11.03 -25.84 -22.09
N ILE A 427 -9.77 -25.51 -21.79
CA ILE A 427 -8.86 -24.81 -22.72
C ILE A 427 -8.69 -25.61 -24.00
N ARG A 428 -8.39 -26.91 -23.94
CA ARG A 428 -8.29 -27.75 -25.16
C ARG A 428 -9.59 -27.79 -25.93
N GLY A 429 -10.73 -27.85 -25.24
CA GLY A 429 -12.03 -27.86 -25.90
C GLY A 429 -12.40 -26.54 -26.59
N ALA A 430 -11.99 -25.39 -26.02
CA ALA A 430 -12.30 -24.07 -26.55
C ALA A 430 -11.29 -23.56 -27.59
N PHE A 431 -9.99 -23.87 -27.40
CA PHE A 431 -8.89 -23.39 -28.24
C PHE A 431 -8.33 -24.48 -29.19
N GLY A 432 -8.79 -25.72 -29.07
CA GLY A 432 -8.33 -26.87 -29.84
C GLY A 432 -7.17 -27.64 -29.18
N ASP A 433 -6.89 -28.84 -29.68
CA ASP A 433 -5.85 -29.74 -29.14
C ASP A 433 -4.43 -29.18 -29.26
N SER A 434 -4.22 -28.18 -30.13
CA SER A 434 -2.95 -27.48 -30.32
C SER A 434 -2.75 -26.27 -29.39
N ALA A 435 -3.63 -26.05 -28.42
CA ALA A 435 -3.47 -24.96 -27.45
C ALA A 435 -2.14 -25.10 -26.68
N ASP A 436 -1.38 -23.99 -26.56
CA ASP A 436 -0.10 -23.95 -25.83
C ASP A 436 -0.36 -23.93 -24.31
N ILE A 437 -0.51 -25.12 -23.73
CA ILE A 437 -0.70 -25.33 -22.30
C ILE A 437 0.60 -25.88 -21.70
N ARG A 438 1.16 -25.15 -20.74
CA ARG A 438 2.39 -25.51 -20.03
C ARG A 438 2.09 -25.70 -18.55
N ILE A 439 2.23 -26.92 -18.08
CA ILE A 439 2.04 -27.28 -16.67
C ILE A 439 3.39 -27.21 -15.97
N ASN A 440 3.46 -26.47 -14.85
CA ASN A 440 4.69 -26.19 -14.12
C ASN A 440 5.84 -25.65 -15.01
N PRO A 441 5.61 -24.53 -15.70
CA PRO A 441 6.61 -23.93 -16.58
C PRO A 441 7.85 -23.52 -15.81
N LYS A 442 9.04 -23.62 -16.42
CA LYS A 442 10.24 -23.01 -15.81
C LYS A 442 10.12 -21.48 -15.84
N PRO A 443 10.83 -20.76 -14.96
CA PRO A 443 10.82 -19.29 -14.97
C PRO A 443 11.11 -18.68 -16.36
N ASP A 444 12.09 -19.25 -17.06
CA ASP A 444 12.46 -18.82 -18.43
C ASP A 444 11.31 -18.97 -19.43
N ASP A 445 10.42 -19.96 -19.27
CA ASP A 445 9.27 -20.16 -20.15
C ASP A 445 8.25 -19.02 -19.99
N VAL A 446 8.02 -18.59 -18.75
CA VAL A 446 7.11 -17.48 -18.41
C VAL A 446 7.69 -16.16 -18.90
N ILE A 447 8.98 -15.92 -18.63
CA ILE A 447 9.73 -14.74 -19.10
C ILE A 447 9.73 -14.66 -20.64
N ALA A 448 9.95 -15.78 -21.32
CA ALA A 448 9.94 -15.83 -22.78
C ALA A 448 8.55 -15.50 -23.34
N ALA A 449 7.47 -16.04 -22.74
CA ALA A 449 6.11 -15.76 -23.17
C ALA A 449 5.70 -14.29 -22.97
N ILE A 450 6.10 -13.68 -21.85
CA ILE A 450 5.88 -12.24 -21.61
C ILE A 450 6.56 -11.41 -22.70
N ASN A 451 7.78 -11.76 -23.10
CA ASN A 451 8.51 -11.04 -24.14
C ASN A 451 8.07 -11.35 -25.59
N ASP A 452 7.33 -12.44 -25.82
CA ASP A 452 6.90 -12.81 -27.17
C ASP A 452 5.83 -11.83 -27.68
N GLN A 453 6.16 -11.05 -28.71
CA GLN A 453 5.23 -10.07 -29.31
C GLN A 453 4.07 -10.70 -30.07
N ARG A 454 4.15 -11.99 -30.42
CA ARG A 454 3.05 -12.69 -31.09
C ARG A 454 1.92 -13.00 -30.12
N LEU A 455 2.25 -13.24 -28.85
CA LEU A 455 1.28 -13.52 -27.81
C LEU A 455 0.59 -12.24 -27.37
N THR A 456 -0.74 -12.24 -27.36
CA THR A 456 -1.54 -11.09 -26.91
C THR A 456 -2.25 -11.38 -25.60
N HIS A 457 -2.37 -12.65 -25.22
CA HIS A 457 -3.00 -13.07 -23.97
C HIS A 457 -2.14 -14.13 -23.28
N ILE A 458 -1.89 -13.93 -22.00
CA ILE A 458 -1.18 -14.88 -21.14
C ILE A 458 -2.08 -15.20 -19.96
N TYR A 459 -2.46 -16.45 -19.79
CA TYR A 459 -3.25 -16.93 -18.66
C TYR A 459 -2.35 -17.71 -17.70
N ILE A 460 -2.35 -17.32 -16.43
CA ILE A 460 -1.59 -17.98 -15.37
C ILE A 460 -2.56 -18.40 -14.26
N SER A 461 -2.69 -19.70 -14.00
CA SER A 461 -3.42 -20.26 -12.86
C SER A 461 -2.44 -20.97 -11.94
N ALA A 462 -2.15 -20.34 -10.79
CA ALA A 462 -1.12 -20.77 -9.85
C ALA A 462 -1.35 -20.17 -8.44
N HIS A 463 -0.40 -20.37 -7.51
CA HIS A 463 -0.45 -19.71 -6.20
C HIS A 463 0.33 -18.41 -6.22
N GLY A 464 -0.30 -17.31 -5.79
CA GLY A 464 0.39 -16.07 -5.48
C GLY A 464 0.96 -16.11 -4.06
N LYS A 465 2.20 -15.69 -3.88
CA LYS A 465 2.80 -15.40 -2.58
C LYS A 465 3.08 -13.90 -2.51
N PHE A 466 2.15 -13.16 -1.95
CA PHE A 466 2.31 -11.73 -1.65
C PHE A 466 2.73 -11.58 -0.19
N ASP A 467 3.86 -10.92 0.07
CA ASP A 467 4.28 -10.65 1.45
C ASP A 467 3.79 -9.27 1.90
N HIS A 468 2.72 -9.30 2.70
CA HIS A 468 2.16 -8.10 3.33
C HIS A 468 3.15 -7.37 4.26
N TRP A 469 4.27 -8.00 4.62
CA TRP A 469 5.29 -7.46 5.53
C TRP A 469 6.63 -7.16 4.86
N GLU A 470 6.75 -7.33 3.54
CA GLU A 470 7.96 -7.03 2.76
C GLU A 470 9.24 -7.76 3.21
N ARG A 471 9.13 -8.96 3.79
CA ARG A 471 10.28 -9.80 4.17
C ARG A 471 10.89 -10.48 2.95
N GLU A 472 10.06 -10.88 2.00
CA GLU A 472 10.46 -11.54 0.76
C GLU A 472 9.87 -10.86 -0.49
N PRO A 473 10.52 -11.00 -1.66
CA PRO A 473 9.93 -10.58 -2.92
C PRO A 473 8.66 -11.37 -3.23
N ASP A 474 7.71 -10.73 -3.90
CA ASP A 474 6.50 -11.38 -4.38
C ASP A 474 6.80 -12.46 -5.42
N LYS A 475 6.11 -13.60 -5.35
CA LYS A 475 6.36 -14.74 -6.25
C LYS A 475 5.08 -15.39 -6.78
N ILE A 476 5.20 -15.96 -7.98
CA ILE A 476 4.22 -16.89 -8.57
C ILE A 476 4.75 -18.32 -8.37
N HIS A 477 4.03 -19.15 -7.64
CA HIS A 477 4.42 -20.52 -7.32
C HIS A 477 3.59 -21.54 -8.12
N PHE A 478 4.26 -22.26 -9.02
CA PHE A 478 3.65 -23.35 -9.81
C PHE A 478 3.86 -24.72 -9.16
N SER A 479 5.06 -24.96 -8.63
CA SER A 479 5.42 -26.18 -7.90
C SER A 479 6.64 -25.93 -7.00
N ASN A 480 6.99 -26.90 -6.15
CA ASN A 480 8.18 -26.82 -5.27
C ASN A 480 9.50 -26.59 -6.02
N SER A 481 9.53 -26.88 -7.33
CA SER A 481 10.71 -26.70 -8.19
C SER A 481 10.57 -25.55 -9.18
N SER A 482 9.46 -24.80 -9.09
CA SER A 482 9.04 -23.85 -10.11
C SER A 482 8.35 -22.65 -9.47
N GLU A 483 9.14 -21.63 -9.15
CA GLU A 483 8.68 -20.32 -8.69
C GLU A 483 9.25 -19.21 -9.56
N VAL A 484 8.48 -18.16 -9.81
CA VAL A 484 8.91 -17.00 -10.59
C VAL A 484 8.77 -15.75 -9.73
N ALA A 485 9.89 -15.09 -9.46
CA ALA A 485 9.88 -13.83 -8.72
C ALA A 485 9.37 -12.70 -9.61
N VAL A 486 8.49 -11.83 -9.07
CA VAL A 486 7.94 -10.69 -9.82
C VAL A 486 9.05 -9.75 -10.29
N ASP A 487 10.10 -9.55 -9.48
CA ASP A 487 11.26 -8.73 -9.86
C ASP A 487 11.99 -9.23 -11.12
N GLU A 488 11.95 -10.53 -11.41
CA GLU A 488 12.50 -11.06 -12.65
C GLU A 488 11.62 -10.71 -13.85
N LEU A 489 10.31 -10.78 -13.67
CA LEU A 489 9.35 -10.34 -14.67
C LEU A 489 9.45 -8.83 -14.94
N LEU A 490 9.68 -8.00 -13.92
CA LEU A 490 9.84 -6.55 -14.08
C LEU A 490 11.09 -6.14 -14.88
N LYS A 491 12.11 -7.00 -14.94
CA LYS A 491 13.29 -6.78 -15.79
C LYS A 491 12.96 -6.91 -17.28
N THR A 492 11.82 -7.52 -17.62
CA THR A 492 11.37 -7.74 -19.00
C THR A 492 10.67 -6.50 -19.56
N LYS A 493 11.41 -5.41 -19.75
CA LYS A 493 10.85 -4.14 -20.28
C LYS A 493 10.78 -4.17 -21.81
N SER A 494 9.81 -4.91 -22.35
CA SER A 494 9.52 -4.89 -23.78
C SER A 494 8.43 -3.85 -24.09
N LYS A 495 8.74 -2.88 -24.96
CA LYS A 495 7.71 -2.01 -25.54
C LYS A 495 6.97 -2.80 -26.61
N TRP A 496 5.64 -2.90 -26.49
CA TRP A 496 4.83 -3.64 -27.44
C TRP A 496 4.04 -2.69 -28.34
N ASN A 497 3.86 -3.10 -29.59
CA ASN A 497 3.08 -2.34 -30.57
C ASN A 497 1.57 -2.48 -30.34
N SER A 498 1.16 -3.51 -29.60
CA SER A 498 -0.22 -3.79 -29.22
C SER A 498 -0.28 -4.16 -27.74
N ARG A 499 -1.44 -3.94 -27.12
CA ARG A 499 -1.68 -4.33 -25.73
C ARG A 499 -1.69 -5.84 -25.57
N LYS A 500 -1.03 -6.33 -24.52
CA LYS A 500 -1.17 -7.72 -24.03
C LYS A 500 -2.03 -7.73 -22.78
N THR A 501 -2.78 -8.80 -22.61
CA THR A 501 -3.58 -9.07 -21.42
C THR A 501 -2.95 -10.20 -20.64
N LEU A 502 -2.49 -9.91 -19.43
CA LEU A 502 -1.97 -10.89 -18.47
C LEU A 502 -3.04 -11.19 -17.43
N ILE A 503 -3.54 -12.42 -17.41
CA ILE A 503 -4.52 -12.89 -16.43
C ILE A 503 -3.76 -13.68 -15.38
N LEU A 504 -3.52 -13.04 -14.23
CA LEU A 504 -2.94 -13.66 -13.06
C LEU A 504 -4.09 -14.19 -12.19
N ASN A 505 -4.55 -15.40 -12.48
CA ASN A 505 -5.56 -16.10 -11.68
C ASN A 505 -4.92 -16.65 -10.38
N LEU A 506 -4.44 -15.72 -9.54
CA LEU A 506 -3.65 -15.94 -8.33
C LEU A 506 -4.33 -15.27 -7.16
N CYS A 507 -4.36 -15.90 -5.98
CA CYS A 507 -4.67 -15.23 -4.73
C CYS A 507 -3.69 -14.07 -4.50
N ASP A 508 -4.17 -12.94 -3.96
CA ASP A 508 -3.38 -11.73 -3.67
C ASP A 508 -2.59 -11.12 -4.84
N GLY A 509 -2.77 -11.59 -6.07
CA GLY A 509 -1.98 -11.08 -7.20
C GLY A 509 -2.30 -9.61 -7.51
N ALA A 510 -3.48 -9.12 -7.14
CA ALA A 510 -3.88 -7.71 -7.21
C ALA A 510 -3.81 -7.00 -5.84
N ALA A 511 -3.37 -7.66 -4.77
CA ALA A 511 -3.21 -7.00 -3.49
C ALA A 511 -2.15 -5.89 -3.61
N THR A 512 -2.54 -4.69 -3.26
CA THR A 512 -1.69 -3.50 -3.18
C THR A 512 -1.43 -3.13 -1.73
N ARG A 513 -0.27 -2.50 -1.52
CA ARG A 513 0.08 -1.79 -0.29
C ARG A 513 -0.48 -0.37 -0.38
N ILE A 514 -0.78 0.21 0.77
CA ILE A 514 -1.22 1.60 0.83
C ILE A 514 -0.02 2.49 0.55
N SER A 515 -0.04 3.18 -0.58
CA SER A 515 1.06 4.02 -1.01
C SER A 515 0.58 5.13 -1.91
N TYR A 516 1.20 6.30 -1.83
CA TYR A 516 0.99 7.34 -2.83
C TYR A 516 1.80 7.10 -4.11
N ASN A 517 2.64 6.05 -4.18
CA ASN A 517 3.18 5.53 -5.44
C ASN A 517 2.28 4.36 -5.81
N PRO A 518 1.33 4.54 -6.75
CA PRO A 518 0.26 3.58 -7.03
C PRO A 518 0.74 2.25 -7.62
N ASN A 519 2.05 2.06 -7.70
CA ASN A 519 2.71 1.37 -8.78
C ASN A 519 3.96 0.63 -8.27
N ASN A 520 4.19 0.69 -6.96
CA ASN A 520 5.19 -0.04 -6.23
C ASN A 520 4.55 -1.05 -5.27
N SER A 521 3.37 -1.56 -5.60
CA SER A 521 2.60 -2.30 -4.62
C SER A 521 1.72 -3.38 -5.27
N GLY A 522 2.11 -4.64 -5.08
CA GLY A 522 1.39 -5.79 -5.63
C GLY A 522 1.89 -6.26 -6.99
N MET A 523 1.75 -7.56 -7.25
CA MET A 523 2.25 -8.19 -8.48
C MET A 523 1.60 -7.60 -9.73
N ALA A 524 0.27 -7.46 -9.73
CA ALA A 524 -0.47 -6.97 -10.88
C ALA A 524 -0.17 -5.51 -11.20
N ALA A 525 -0.16 -4.64 -10.19
CA ALA A 525 0.18 -3.22 -10.36
C ALA A 525 1.62 -3.03 -10.84
N ALA A 526 2.58 -3.81 -10.31
CA ALA A 526 3.97 -3.72 -10.72
C ALA A 526 4.16 -4.15 -12.19
N LEU A 527 3.45 -5.19 -12.63
CA LEU A 527 3.52 -5.72 -13.99
C LEU A 527 2.72 -4.90 -15.01
N ALA A 528 1.83 -4.03 -14.57
CA ALA A 528 0.99 -3.22 -15.47
C ALA A 528 1.81 -2.14 -16.21
N SER A 529 1.46 -1.93 -17.47
CA SER A 529 2.05 -0.88 -18.31
C SER A 529 1.02 -0.35 -19.32
N GLY A 530 1.29 0.77 -19.98
CA GLY A 530 0.42 1.26 -21.05
C GLY A 530 0.19 0.22 -22.17
N SER A 531 1.11 -0.72 -22.36
CA SER A 531 0.97 -1.85 -23.29
C SER A 531 0.61 -3.18 -22.62
N GLN A 532 0.39 -3.24 -21.30
CA GLN A 532 0.08 -4.47 -20.58
C GLN A 532 -1.01 -4.24 -19.55
N VAL A 533 -2.16 -4.87 -19.78
CA VAL A 533 -3.24 -4.95 -18.80
C VAL A 533 -3.06 -6.21 -17.96
N VAL A 534 -3.24 -6.08 -16.64
CA VAL A 534 -3.11 -7.20 -15.70
C VAL A 534 -4.38 -7.38 -14.90
N VAL A 535 -4.95 -8.58 -14.91
CA VAL A 535 -6.15 -8.95 -14.14
C VAL A 535 -5.75 -9.90 -13.01
N SER A 536 -6.19 -9.65 -11.78
CA SER A 536 -5.92 -10.56 -10.65
C SER A 536 -6.89 -10.36 -9.47
N HIS A 537 -6.68 -11.11 -8.37
CA HIS A 537 -7.51 -11.07 -7.16
C HIS A 537 -6.85 -10.24 -6.03
N LEU A 538 -7.63 -9.35 -5.42
CA LEU A 538 -7.24 -8.39 -4.37
C LEU A 538 -6.93 -9.07 -3.03
N TRP A 539 -7.44 -10.28 -2.83
CA TRP A 539 -7.29 -11.10 -1.63
C TRP A 539 -7.43 -12.60 -1.99
N PRO A 540 -7.20 -13.54 -1.06
CA PRO A 540 -7.39 -14.96 -1.31
C PRO A 540 -8.86 -15.32 -1.58
N VAL A 541 -9.09 -16.05 -2.66
CA VAL A 541 -10.42 -16.54 -3.06
C VAL A 541 -10.45 -18.06 -3.11
N ASP A 542 -11.64 -18.64 -3.02
CA ASP A 542 -11.80 -20.09 -3.20
C ASP A 542 -11.34 -20.51 -4.61
N PRO A 543 -10.54 -21.58 -4.78
CA PRO A 543 -10.05 -21.89 -6.11
C PRO A 543 -11.14 -22.35 -7.10
N ARG A 544 -12.33 -22.76 -6.63
CA ARG A 544 -13.50 -23.04 -7.49
C ARG A 544 -13.94 -21.74 -8.13
N TYR A 545 -14.02 -20.68 -7.33
CA TYR A 545 -14.33 -19.36 -7.83
C TYR A 545 -13.26 -18.88 -8.81
N ALA A 546 -11.98 -19.01 -8.45
CA ALA A 546 -10.87 -18.61 -9.33
C ALA A 546 -10.96 -19.30 -10.70
N ALA A 547 -11.17 -20.62 -10.74
CA ALA A 547 -11.32 -21.36 -11.99
C ALA A 547 -12.58 -20.94 -12.77
N VAL A 548 -13.74 -20.84 -12.12
CA VAL A 548 -14.98 -20.38 -12.77
C VAL A 548 -14.78 -18.99 -13.37
N PHE A 549 -14.26 -18.04 -12.59
CA PHE A 549 -13.95 -16.68 -13.04
C PHE A 549 -13.00 -16.69 -14.25
N GLY A 550 -11.87 -17.39 -14.14
CA GLY A 550 -10.85 -17.46 -15.18
C GLY A 550 -11.39 -18.00 -16.51
N LEU A 551 -12.15 -19.10 -16.47
CA LEU A 551 -12.71 -19.72 -17.67
C LEU A 551 -13.82 -18.87 -18.31
N PHE A 552 -14.69 -18.26 -17.50
CA PHE A 552 -15.67 -17.29 -18.03
C PHE A 552 -14.99 -16.06 -18.64
N LEU A 553 -13.90 -15.56 -18.04
CA LEU A 553 -13.14 -14.44 -18.59
C LEU A 553 -12.51 -14.82 -19.94
N LEU A 554 -11.88 -15.99 -20.03
CA LEU A 554 -11.30 -16.51 -21.28
C LEU A 554 -12.35 -16.65 -22.39
N ASP A 555 -13.53 -17.19 -22.08
CA ASP A 555 -14.64 -17.32 -23.03
C ASP A 555 -15.09 -15.96 -23.60
N ARG A 556 -15.21 -14.95 -22.74
CA ARG A 556 -15.58 -13.59 -23.14
C ARG A 556 -14.50 -12.92 -23.97
N LEU A 557 -13.23 -13.12 -23.62
CA LEU A 557 -12.10 -12.60 -24.40
C LEU A 557 -12.00 -13.29 -25.77
N LEU A 558 -12.23 -14.61 -25.83
CA LEU A 558 -12.28 -15.40 -27.06
C LEU A 558 -13.43 -14.95 -27.97
N ALA A 559 -14.55 -14.52 -27.38
CA ALA A 559 -15.67 -13.92 -28.11
C ALA A 559 -15.39 -12.49 -28.62
N GLY A 560 -14.17 -11.97 -28.45
CA GLY A 560 -13.74 -10.67 -28.98
C GLY A 560 -14.02 -9.48 -28.07
N LEU A 561 -14.56 -9.68 -26.86
CA LEU A 561 -14.79 -8.57 -25.93
C LEU A 561 -13.47 -7.98 -25.44
N ALA A 562 -13.48 -6.67 -25.18
CA ALA A 562 -12.38 -6.00 -24.49
C ALA A 562 -12.34 -6.43 -23.01
N CYS A 563 -11.17 -6.33 -22.36
CA CYS A 563 -10.97 -6.84 -21.00
C CYS A 563 -11.97 -6.29 -19.96
N GLN A 564 -12.27 -4.98 -19.96
CA GLN A 564 -13.23 -4.36 -19.03
C GLN A 564 -14.66 -4.86 -19.28
N GLU A 565 -15.05 -5.00 -20.53
CA GLU A 565 -16.39 -5.50 -20.91
C GLU A 565 -16.54 -6.97 -20.55
N ALA A 566 -15.49 -7.76 -20.81
CA ALA A 566 -15.41 -9.15 -20.41
C ALA A 566 -15.59 -9.28 -18.90
N LEU A 567 -14.87 -8.49 -18.09
CA LEU A 567 -15.04 -8.48 -16.63
C LEU A 567 -16.47 -8.14 -16.21
N LEU A 568 -17.07 -7.09 -16.75
CA LEU A 568 -18.45 -6.71 -16.43
C LEU A 568 -19.43 -7.86 -16.75
N LYS A 569 -19.24 -8.55 -17.88
CA LYS A 569 -20.06 -9.70 -18.27
C LYS A 569 -19.84 -10.92 -17.37
N VAL A 570 -18.60 -11.16 -16.94
CA VAL A 570 -18.30 -12.20 -15.94
C VAL A 570 -19.00 -11.86 -14.64
N TYR A 571 -18.88 -10.64 -14.14
CA TYR A 571 -19.56 -10.19 -12.92
C TYR A 571 -21.09 -10.40 -13.01
N GLN A 572 -21.73 -9.94 -14.09
CA GLN A 572 -23.17 -10.11 -14.32
C GLN A 572 -23.61 -11.59 -14.37
N THR A 573 -22.72 -12.48 -14.81
CA THR A 573 -22.96 -13.93 -14.80
C THR A 573 -22.84 -14.47 -13.39
N LEU A 574 -21.73 -14.17 -12.71
CA LEU A 574 -21.40 -14.71 -11.40
C LEU A 574 -22.24 -14.12 -10.26
N SER A 575 -22.91 -12.98 -10.46
CA SER A 575 -23.85 -12.42 -9.51
C SER A 575 -25.19 -13.17 -9.44
N GLN A 576 -25.40 -14.17 -10.29
CA GLN A 576 -26.62 -14.98 -10.33
C GLN A 576 -26.55 -16.17 -9.36
N ASP A 577 -27.63 -16.94 -9.23
CA ASP A 577 -27.58 -18.20 -8.50
C ASP A 577 -26.77 -19.29 -9.24
N ASN A 578 -26.34 -20.32 -8.52
CA ASN A 578 -25.48 -21.37 -9.08
C ASN A 578 -26.13 -22.10 -10.28
N SER A 579 -27.46 -22.24 -10.32
CA SER A 579 -28.15 -22.89 -11.44
C SER A 579 -28.05 -22.05 -12.72
N ALA A 580 -28.23 -20.74 -12.59
CA ALA A 580 -28.09 -19.80 -13.68
C ALA A 580 -26.62 -19.66 -14.15
N ILE A 581 -25.66 -19.67 -13.22
CA ILE A 581 -24.23 -19.69 -13.55
C ILE A 581 -23.87 -20.98 -14.31
N ALA A 582 -24.30 -22.15 -13.82
CA ALA A 582 -24.05 -23.43 -14.49
C ALA A 582 -24.72 -23.51 -15.87
N SER A 583 -25.92 -22.96 -16.00
CA SER A 583 -26.60 -22.82 -17.30
C SER A 583 -25.80 -21.94 -18.25
N SER A 584 -25.18 -20.87 -17.76
CA SER A 584 -24.28 -20.02 -18.54
C SER A 584 -22.99 -20.75 -18.92
N ALA A 585 -22.46 -21.61 -18.04
CA ALA A 585 -21.29 -22.45 -18.35
C ALA A 585 -21.59 -23.42 -19.50
N ARG A 586 -22.74 -24.09 -19.50
CA ARG A 586 -23.14 -24.99 -20.60
C ARG A 586 -23.28 -24.29 -21.95
N LYS A 587 -23.65 -23.00 -21.95
CA LYS A 587 -23.73 -22.20 -23.20
C LYS A 587 -22.35 -21.93 -23.82
N MET A 588 -21.27 -22.04 -23.06
CA MET A 588 -19.89 -21.95 -23.58
C MET A 588 -19.50 -23.20 -24.39
N GLY A 589 -20.29 -24.28 -24.35
CA GLY A 589 -20.09 -25.48 -25.14
C GLY A 589 -19.89 -26.75 -24.33
N LYS A 590 -19.69 -27.88 -25.04
CA LYS A 590 -19.58 -29.22 -24.42
C LYS A 590 -18.38 -29.35 -23.47
N CYS A 591 -17.29 -28.64 -23.71
CA CYS A 591 -16.10 -28.65 -22.86
C CYS A 591 -16.35 -28.08 -21.45
N SER A 592 -17.43 -27.30 -21.27
CA SER A 592 -17.81 -26.70 -19.98
C SER A 592 -18.72 -27.58 -19.12
N GLU A 593 -19.05 -28.81 -19.53
CA GLU A 593 -19.96 -29.67 -18.77
C GLU A 593 -19.39 -30.03 -17.38
N GLY A 594 -18.08 -30.25 -17.28
CA GLY A 594 -17.40 -30.45 -16.00
C GLY A 594 -17.53 -29.23 -15.08
N LEU A 595 -17.37 -28.03 -15.65
CA LEU A 595 -17.48 -26.76 -14.94
C LEU A 595 -18.91 -26.55 -14.41
N ALA A 596 -19.91 -26.76 -15.28
CA ALA A 596 -21.32 -26.64 -14.93
C ALA A 596 -21.72 -27.59 -13.79
N LYS A 597 -21.28 -28.85 -13.85
CA LYS A 597 -21.51 -29.84 -12.77
C LYS A 597 -20.84 -29.43 -11.46
N MET A 598 -19.62 -28.89 -11.51
CA MET A 598 -18.93 -28.40 -10.32
C MET A 598 -19.71 -27.26 -9.65
N ILE A 599 -20.25 -26.33 -10.45
CA ILE A 599 -21.05 -25.20 -9.95
C ILE A 599 -22.38 -25.67 -9.35
N GLU A 600 -23.08 -26.62 -9.99
CA GLU A 600 -24.36 -27.14 -9.48
C GLU A 600 -24.24 -27.97 -8.21
N ASN A 601 -23.19 -28.79 -8.12
CA ASN A 601 -23.02 -29.76 -7.04
C ASN A 601 -22.32 -29.17 -5.81
N THR A 602 -22.22 -27.84 -5.71
CA THR A 602 -21.57 -27.19 -4.57
C THR A 602 -22.52 -26.25 -3.84
N ALA A 603 -22.40 -26.22 -2.51
CA ALA A 603 -23.05 -25.22 -1.66
C ALA A 603 -22.30 -23.87 -1.66
N PHE A 604 -21.13 -23.80 -2.30
CA PHE A 604 -20.34 -22.58 -2.42
C PHE A 604 -21.11 -21.52 -3.22
N ARG A 605 -21.22 -20.30 -2.68
CA ARG A 605 -21.94 -19.19 -3.30
C ARG A 605 -20.98 -18.34 -4.13
N PHE A 606 -20.96 -18.55 -5.44
CA PHE A 606 -20.11 -17.78 -6.35
C PHE A 606 -20.47 -16.29 -6.39
N SER A 607 -21.74 -15.95 -6.16
CA SER A 607 -22.27 -14.58 -6.19
C SER A 607 -21.96 -13.72 -4.97
N ASP A 608 -21.34 -14.29 -3.93
CA ASP A 608 -20.90 -13.54 -2.77
C ASP A 608 -19.90 -12.46 -3.19
N PHE A 609 -20.10 -11.22 -2.71
CA PHE A 609 -19.22 -10.09 -3.03
C PHE A 609 -17.78 -10.31 -2.55
N ARG A 610 -17.57 -11.16 -1.54
CA ARG A 610 -16.22 -11.65 -1.17
C ARG A 610 -15.46 -12.24 -2.37
N ASN A 611 -16.17 -12.86 -3.29
CA ASN A 611 -15.58 -13.48 -4.47
C ASN A 611 -15.60 -12.52 -5.65
N ILE A 612 -16.78 -12.09 -6.09
CA ILE A 612 -16.93 -11.25 -7.30
C ILE A 612 -16.37 -9.83 -7.15
N GLY A 613 -16.24 -9.34 -5.92
CA GLY A 613 -15.61 -8.06 -5.62
C GLY A 613 -14.08 -8.12 -5.58
N ALA A 614 -13.49 -9.32 -5.54
CA ALA A 614 -12.05 -9.50 -5.39
C ALA A 614 -11.25 -9.14 -6.64
N VAL A 615 -11.89 -8.96 -7.80
CA VAL A 615 -11.16 -8.82 -9.06
C VAL A 615 -10.78 -7.35 -9.31
N ALA A 616 -9.53 -7.13 -9.69
CA ALA A 616 -9.05 -5.84 -10.17
C ALA A 616 -8.31 -5.98 -11.52
N ILE A 617 -8.40 -4.91 -12.32
CA ILE A 617 -7.71 -4.77 -13.60
C ILE A 617 -6.85 -3.51 -13.58
N TYR A 618 -5.55 -3.72 -13.73
CA TYR A 618 -4.52 -2.70 -13.74
C TYR A 618 -4.02 -2.43 -15.16
N VAL A 619 -3.61 -1.19 -15.39
CA VAL A 619 -2.84 -0.78 -16.56
C VAL A 619 -1.68 0.08 -16.18
#